data_AF-A0AA86YK81-F1
#
_entry.id   AF-A0AA86YK81-F1
#
_cell.length_a   1.000
_cell.length_b   1.000
_cell.length_c   1.000
_cell.angle_alpha   90.00
_cell.angle_beta   90.00
_cell.angle_gamma   90.00
#
_symmetry.space_group_name_H-M   'P 1'
#
loop_
_entity.id
_entity.type
_entity.pdbx_description
1 polymer ?
#
loop_
_entity_poly.entity_id
_entity_poly.type
_entity_poly.pdbx_seq_one_letter_code
_entity_poly.pdbx_strand_id
1 'polypeptide(L)'
;MRGAIAVSAPLSGIEIIEGKDKLTEYRFNTRQAAHFFCSMCGIYTFHQRRSNPEQYGVNVACLEGVSPFDFETVNVMDGVNHPKDGGGGVIGYLTYRKVAE
;
A
#
# COMPACT_ATOMS: atom_id res chain seq x y z
N MET A 1 -2.13 3.43 -10.36
CA MET A 1 -2.39 3.38 -8.90
C MET A 1 -2.97 2.00 -8.57
N ARG A 2 -2.60 1.34 -7.46
CA ARG A 2 -3.09 -0.02 -7.12
C ARG A 2 -4.46 -0.05 -6.41
N GLY A 3 -5.05 1.10 -6.10
CA GLY A 3 -6.38 1.24 -5.50
C GLY A 3 -6.53 0.76 -4.05
N ALA A 4 -5.49 0.16 -3.46
CA ALA A 4 -5.50 -0.33 -2.09
C ALA A 4 -5.31 0.79 -1.07
N ILE A 5 -6.02 0.70 0.05
CA ILE A 5 -5.70 1.45 1.27
C ILE A 5 -4.48 0.79 1.91
N ALA A 6 -3.47 1.59 2.25
CA ALA A 6 -2.23 1.09 2.81
C ALA A 6 -1.86 1.77 4.13
N VAL A 7 -1.55 0.97 5.14
CA VAL A 7 -0.99 1.42 6.43
C VAL A 7 0.53 1.30 6.42
N SER A 8 1.21 2.05 7.30
CA SER A 8 2.67 2.01 7.38
C SER A 8 3.15 1.05 8.47
N ALA A 9 4.23 0.33 8.19
CA ALA A 9 4.97 -0.46 9.15
C ALA A 9 6.47 -0.18 9.01
N PRO A 10 7.29 -0.25 10.08
CA PRO A 10 8.75 -0.24 9.94
C PRO A 10 9.22 -1.49 9.20
N LEU A 11 10.48 -1.51 8.74
CA LEU A 11 11.05 -2.70 8.09
C LEU A 11 11.02 -3.96 8.97
N SER A 12 11.16 -3.78 10.28
CA SER A 12 11.03 -4.86 11.28
C SER A 12 9.58 -5.22 11.62
N GLY A 13 8.59 -4.50 11.09
CA GLY A 13 7.17 -4.69 11.41
C GLY A 13 6.47 -5.74 10.54
N ILE A 14 7.19 -6.39 9.62
CA ILE A 14 6.65 -7.44 8.75
C ILE A 14 7.62 -8.62 8.72
N GLU A 15 7.08 -9.82 8.87
CA GLU A 15 7.77 -11.07 8.64
C GLU A 15 6.99 -11.90 7.60
N ILE A 16 7.68 -12.46 6.61
CA ILE A 16 7.07 -13.39 5.66
C ILE A 16 7.21 -14.80 6.24
N ILE A 17 6.13 -15.31 6.81
CA ILE A 17 6.10 -16.65 7.42
C ILE A 17 5.93 -17.77 6.37
N GLU A 18 5.28 -17.49 5.24
CA GLU A 18 5.03 -18.45 4.17
C GLU A 18 4.86 -17.77 2.80
N GLY A 19 4.88 -18.56 1.71
CA GLY A 19 4.56 -18.09 0.36
C GLY A 19 5.60 -17.16 -0.27
N LYS A 20 6.82 -17.09 0.29
CA LYS A 20 7.91 -16.25 -0.24
C LYS A 20 8.26 -16.58 -1.69
N ASP A 21 8.18 -17.84 -2.10
CA ASP A 21 8.41 -18.29 -3.48
C ASP A 21 7.31 -17.85 -4.46
N LYS A 22 6.14 -17.42 -3.95
CA LYS A 22 5.04 -16.86 -4.73
C LYS A 22 5.02 -15.34 -4.74
N LEU A 23 5.86 -14.67 -3.93
CA LEU A 23 5.97 -13.22 -3.96
C LEU A 23 6.76 -12.77 -5.18
N THR A 24 6.14 -11.96 -6.02
CA THR A 24 6.79 -11.29 -7.14
C THR A 24 7.15 -9.86 -6.75
N GLU A 25 8.41 -9.50 -6.95
CA GLU A 25 8.89 -8.12 -6.80
C GLU A 25 8.71 -7.37 -8.13
N TYR A 26 8.15 -6.16 -8.04
CA TYR A 26 8.05 -5.21 -9.14
C TYR A 26 8.67 -3.87 -8.75
N ARG A 27 9.56 -3.38 -9.61
CA ARG A 27 10.22 -2.08 -9.50
C ARG A 27 10.08 -1.32 -10.82
N PHE A 28 9.83 -0.02 -10.76
CA PHE A 28 9.72 0.84 -11.93
C PHE A 28 10.35 2.21 -11.67
N ASN A 29 10.48 3.02 -12.73
CA ASN A 29 11.04 4.38 -12.66
C ASN A 29 12.42 4.38 -11.96
N THR A 30 12.55 5.03 -10.81
CA THR A 30 13.81 5.10 -10.04
C THR A 30 14.23 3.78 -9.38
N ARG A 31 13.38 2.75 -9.45
CA ARG A 31 13.60 1.40 -8.87
C ARG A 31 13.81 1.38 -7.34
N GLN A 32 13.61 2.49 -6.65
CA GLN A 32 13.75 2.59 -5.19
C GLN A 32 12.62 1.87 -4.44
N ALA A 33 11.36 2.09 -4.86
CA ALA A 33 10.24 1.35 -4.30
C ALA A 33 10.25 -0.10 -4.76
N ALA A 34 10.01 -1.03 -3.83
CA ALA A 34 9.92 -2.46 -4.07
C ALA A 34 8.48 -2.91 -3.82
N HIS A 35 7.71 -3.21 -4.87
CA HIS A 35 6.32 -3.63 -4.73
C HIS A 35 6.19 -5.14 -4.77
N PHE A 36 5.50 -5.74 -3.79
CA PHE A 36 5.31 -7.18 -3.70
C PHE A 36 3.84 -7.55 -3.93
N PHE A 37 3.62 -8.60 -4.72
CA PHE A 37 2.30 -9.18 -4.96
C PHE A 37 2.40 -10.69 -5.17
N CYS A 38 1.33 -11.41 -4.92
CA CYS A 38 1.26 -12.85 -5.15
C CYS A 38 1.20 -13.16 -6.64
N SER A 39 2.09 -14.01 -7.15
CA SER A 39 2.12 -14.45 -8.55
C SER A 39 0.91 -15.32 -8.94
N MET A 40 0.26 -15.95 -7.96
CA MET A 40 -0.86 -16.86 -8.21
C MET A 40 -2.20 -16.14 -8.29
N CYS A 41 -2.49 -15.26 -7.34
CA CYS A 41 -3.78 -14.55 -7.28
C CYS A 41 -3.71 -13.06 -7.67
N GLY A 42 -2.50 -12.52 -7.88
CA GLY A 42 -2.30 -11.12 -8.28
C GLY A 42 -2.46 -10.10 -7.14
N ILE A 43 -2.84 -10.52 -5.93
CA ILE A 43 -3.08 -9.62 -4.80
C ILE A 43 -1.79 -8.91 -4.38
N TYR A 44 -1.86 -7.58 -4.34
CA TYR A 44 -0.84 -6.71 -3.76
C TYR A 44 -0.84 -6.84 -2.23
N THR A 45 0.31 -7.23 -1.67
CA THR A 45 0.47 -7.47 -0.23
C THR A 45 1.07 -6.24 0.45
N PHE A 46 2.32 -5.91 0.14
CA PHE A 46 3.03 -4.77 0.71
C PHE A 46 4.07 -4.21 -0.28
N HIS A 47 4.63 -3.05 0.03
CA HIS A 47 5.75 -2.48 -0.73
C HIS A 47 6.68 -1.67 0.15
N GLN A 48 7.97 -1.70 -0.13
CA GLN A 48 8.92 -0.75 0.46
C GLN A 48 8.71 0.62 -0.20
N ARG A 49 8.52 1.65 0.62
CA ARG A 49 8.17 2.98 0.12
C ARG A 49 9.39 3.68 -0.47
N ARG A 50 9.19 4.41 -1.57
CA ARG A 50 10.21 5.34 -2.07
C ARG A 50 10.32 6.58 -1.17
N SER A 51 9.20 7.12 -0.68
CA SER A 51 9.16 8.33 0.15
C SER A 51 9.93 8.15 1.46
N ASN A 52 9.77 6.99 2.11
CA ASN A 52 10.54 6.59 3.29
C ASN A 52 11.02 5.15 3.14
N PRO A 53 12.30 4.92 2.76
CA PRO A 53 12.86 3.58 2.58
C PRO A 53 12.84 2.69 3.83
N GLU A 54 12.72 3.28 5.02
CA GLU A 54 12.66 2.56 6.30
C GLU A 54 11.24 2.08 6.64
N GLN A 55 10.30 2.20 5.70
CA GLN A 55 8.91 1.81 5.89
C GLN A 55 8.36 0.96 4.75
N TYR A 56 7.51 0.02 5.14
CA TYR A 56 6.57 -0.63 4.26
C TYR A 56 5.23 0.11 4.22
N GLY A 57 4.55 0.03 3.08
CA GLY A 57 3.10 0.20 2.99
C GLY A 57 2.45 -1.17 2.86
N VAL A 58 1.49 -1.50 3.72
CA VAL A 58 0.80 -2.79 3.78
C VAL A 58 -0.65 -2.63 3.37
N ASN A 59 -1.13 -3.46 2.44
CA ASN A 59 -2.54 -3.47 2.05
C ASN A 59 -3.42 -3.89 3.22
N VAL A 60 -4.31 -3.01 3.67
CA VAL A 60 -5.19 -3.29 4.82
C VAL A 60 -6.12 -4.48 4.58
N ALA A 61 -6.51 -4.72 3.32
CA ALA A 61 -7.37 -5.86 2.97
C ALA A 61 -6.66 -7.22 3.07
N CYS A 62 -5.36 -7.24 3.33
CA CYS A 62 -4.60 -8.46 3.63
C CYS A 62 -4.45 -8.71 5.14
N LEU A 63 -4.95 -7.80 5.99
CA LEU A 63 -4.92 -7.96 7.44
C LEU A 63 -6.18 -8.67 7.91
N GLU A 64 -6.01 -9.68 8.76
CA GLU A 64 -7.13 -10.41 9.34
C GLU A 64 -8.05 -9.45 10.12
N GLY A 65 -9.36 -9.58 9.91
CA GLY A 65 -10.37 -8.77 10.59
C GLY A 65 -10.44 -7.31 10.13
N VAL A 66 -9.73 -6.92 9.06
CA VAL A 66 -9.74 -5.55 8.54
C VAL A 66 -10.32 -5.51 7.12
N SER A 67 -11.33 -4.67 6.95
CA SER A 67 -11.93 -4.34 5.66
C SER A 67 -11.49 -2.96 5.20
N PRO A 68 -11.28 -2.72 3.89
CA PRO A 68 -11.08 -1.36 3.38
C PRO A 68 -12.27 -0.44 3.65
N PHE A 69 -13.44 -1.01 3.98
CA PHE A 69 -14.67 -0.29 4.33
C PHE A 69 -14.77 0.08 5.82
N ASP A 70 -13.81 -0.31 6.65
CA ASP A 70 -13.77 0.07 8.07
C ASP A 70 -13.28 1.51 8.26
N PHE A 71 -12.74 2.12 7.21
CA PHE A 71 -12.27 3.50 7.21
C PHE A 71 -13.36 4.41 6.64
N GLU A 72 -13.95 5.26 7.48
CA GLU A 72 -14.96 6.22 7.02
C GLU A 72 -14.38 7.18 5.98
N THR A 73 -13.19 7.72 6.22
CA THR A 73 -12.51 8.65 5.32
C THR A 73 -11.03 8.31 5.20
N VAL A 74 -10.51 8.30 3.98
CA VAL A 74 -9.09 8.06 3.69
C VAL A 74 -8.51 9.15 2.79
N ASN A 75 -7.26 9.52 3.06
CA ASN A 75 -6.53 10.47 2.24
C ASN A 75 -6.22 9.88 0.85
N VAL A 76 -6.45 10.67 -0.19
CA VAL A 76 -6.01 10.37 -1.55
C VAL A 76 -4.71 11.13 -1.80
N MET A 77 -3.63 10.37 -2.03
CA MET A 77 -2.32 10.94 -2.35
C MET A 77 -2.23 11.27 -3.85
N ASP A 78 -1.53 12.35 -4.21
CA ASP A 78 -1.37 12.87 -5.58
C ASP A 78 -1.16 11.76 -6.63
N GLY A 79 -0.19 10.88 -6.39
CA GLY A 79 0.07 9.73 -7.25
C GLY A 79 0.74 10.06 -8.60
N VAL A 80 0.77 11.33 -9.00
CA VAL A 80 1.51 11.85 -10.16
C VAL A 80 2.83 12.47 -9.69
N ASN A 81 2.77 13.41 -8.75
CA ASN A 81 3.95 14.05 -8.17
C ASN A 81 4.39 13.34 -6.88
N HIS A 82 5.71 13.13 -6.73
CA HIS A 82 6.26 12.42 -5.59
C HIS A 82 7.00 13.36 -4.62
N PRO A 83 6.88 13.18 -3.29
CA PRO A 83 7.54 14.01 -2.26
C PRO A 83 9.05 14.20 -2.43
N LYS A 84 9.76 13.13 -2.80
CA LYS A 84 11.21 13.20 -3.07
C LYS A 84 11.59 14.02 -4.31
N ASP A 85 10.64 14.34 -5.18
CA ASP A 85 10.87 15.15 -6.40
C ASP A 85 10.40 16.60 -6.22
N GLY A 86 10.05 17.01 -5.00
CA GLY A 86 9.65 18.37 -4.67
C GLY A 86 8.15 18.67 -4.80
N GLY A 87 7.28 17.65 -4.88
CA GLY A 87 5.82 17.83 -4.96
C GLY A 87 5.02 16.73 -4.27
N GLY A 88 3.74 16.59 -4.64
CA GLY A 88 2.84 15.59 -4.07
C GLY A 88 2.17 16.00 -2.77
N GLY A 89 1.57 15.04 -2.07
CA GLY A 89 0.78 15.29 -0.86
C GLY A 89 -0.63 14.75 -0.98
N VAL A 90 -1.50 15.18 -0.07
CA VAL A 90 -2.93 14.83 -0.08
C VAL A 90 -3.64 15.73 -1.08
N ILE A 91 -4.32 15.14 -2.07
CA ILE A 91 -5.06 15.85 -3.12
C ILE A 91 -6.58 15.69 -3.00
N GLY A 92 -7.04 14.90 -2.03
CA GLY A 92 -8.45 14.66 -1.82
C GLY A 92 -8.71 13.62 -0.75
N TYR A 93 -9.97 13.24 -0.62
CA TYR A 93 -10.45 12.27 0.36
C TYR A 93 -11.46 11.34 -0.30
N LEU A 94 -11.39 10.05 0.01
CA LEU A 94 -12.45 9.08 -0.31
C LEU A 94 -13.22 8.79 0.98
N THR A 95 -14.54 8.89 0.92
CA THR A 95 -15.42 8.60 2.06
C THR A 95 -16.29 7.39 1.74
N TYR A 96 -16.28 6.40 2.63
CA TYR A 96 -17.21 5.29 2.61
C TYR A 96 -18.41 5.60 3.52
N ARG A 97 -19.62 5.37 3.01
CA ARG A 97 -20.87 5.48 3.77
C ARG A 97 -21.64 4.19 3.60
N LYS A 98 -21.88 3.48 4.71
CA LYS A 98 -22.84 2.37 4.72
C LYS A 98 -24.22 2.93 4.42
N VAL A 99 -24.92 2.31 3.47
CA VAL A 99 -26.37 2.48 3.37
C VAL A 99 -26.96 1.72 4.57
N ALA A 100 -27.91 2.32 5.29
CA ALA A 100 -28.49 1.74 6.50
C ALA A 100 -28.87 0.27 6.30
N GLU A 101 -28.67 -0.55 7.34
CA GLU A 101 -29.09 -1.96 7.37
C GLU A 101 -30.61 -2.12 7.27
#